data_AF-A0A377E3G3-F1
#
_entry.id   AF-A0A377E3G3-F1
#
_cell.length_a   1.000
_cell.length_b   1.000
_cell.length_c   1.000
_cell.angle_alpha   90.00
_cell.angle_beta   90.00
_cell.angle_gamma   90.00
#
_symmetry.space_group_name_H-M   'P 1'
#
loop_
_entity.id
_entity.type
_entity.pdbx_description
1 polymer ?
#
loop_
_entity_poly.entity_id
_entity_poly.type
_entity_poly.pdbx_seq_one_letter_code
_entity_poly.pdbx_strand_id
1 'polypeptide(L)'
;MPAFPYTADYFSGLTATTAALAALHKARETGKGESIDIAMYEVMLRMGQYFMMDYFNGGEMCPRMSKGKDPYYAGCGLYKCADGYIVMELVGITQMKSALKILASHICLARQNPGRHSAYPPYRMPLRPTG
;
A
#
# COMPACT_ATOMS: atom_id res chain seq x y z
N MET A 1 3.73 3.72 5.96
CA MET A 1 2.48 3.68 6.74
C MET A 1 2.36 4.99 7.52
N PRO A 2 1.30 5.79 7.36
CA PRO A 2 1.04 6.89 8.28
C PRO A 2 0.77 6.33 9.69
N ALA A 3 1.35 6.93 10.73
CA ALA A 3 1.27 6.42 12.10
C ALA A 3 -0.07 6.70 12.81
N PHE A 4 -1.07 7.21 12.09
CA PHE A 4 -2.33 7.70 12.65
C PHE A 4 -3.53 6.80 12.28
N PRO A 5 -4.41 6.49 13.25
CA PRO A 5 -4.26 6.70 14.70
C PRO A 5 -3.49 5.55 15.38
N TYR A 6 -2.50 5.89 16.22
CA TYR A 6 -1.80 5.02 17.19
C TYR A 6 -1.36 3.64 16.67
N THR A 7 -0.87 3.58 15.43
CA THR A 7 -0.58 2.31 14.75
C THR A 7 0.40 1.42 15.52
N ALA A 8 1.36 2.02 16.23
CA ALA A 8 2.36 1.29 17.01
C ALA A 8 1.76 0.57 18.23
N ASP A 9 0.73 1.14 18.86
CA ASP A 9 0.06 0.54 20.02
C ASP A 9 -0.67 -0.73 19.60
N TYR A 10 -1.40 -0.66 18.47
CA TYR A 10 -2.11 -1.81 17.92
C TYR A 10 -1.17 -2.94 17.48
N PHE A 11 -0.07 -2.61 16.78
CA PHE A 11 0.91 -3.63 16.42
C PHE A 11 1.54 -4.27 17.65
N SER A 12 1.93 -3.47 18.64
CA SER A 12 2.56 -3.99 19.86
C SER A 12 1.59 -4.85 20.67
N GLY A 13 0.33 -4.43 20.81
CA GLY A 13 -0.71 -5.21 21.49
C GLY A 13 -1.04 -6.52 20.75
N LEU A 14 -1.06 -6.50 19.41
CA LEU A 14 -1.26 -7.71 18.62
C LEU A 14 -0.06 -8.65 18.75
N THR A 15 1.18 -8.13 18.69
CA THR A 15 2.39 -8.92 18.94
C THR A 15 2.40 -9.55 20.33
N ALA A 16 1.97 -8.82 21.37
CA ALA A 16 1.81 -9.37 22.71
C ALA A 16 0.81 -10.51 22.77
N THR A 17 -0.33 -10.35 22.11
CA THR A 17 -1.34 -11.40 22.01
C THR A 17 -0.78 -12.65 21.31
N THR A 18 -0.09 -12.47 20.18
CA THR A 18 0.53 -13.57 19.43
C THR A 18 1.61 -14.29 20.24
N ALA A 19 2.50 -13.55 20.91
CA ALA A 19 3.57 -14.13 21.71
C ALA A 19 3.02 -14.87 22.95
N ALA A 20 2.00 -14.32 23.62
CA ALA A 20 1.34 -14.98 24.74
C ALA A 20 0.67 -16.29 24.33
N LEU A 21 0.02 -16.35 23.16
CA LEU A 21 -0.56 -17.59 22.63
C LEU A 21 0.51 -18.64 22.31
N ALA A 22 1.65 -18.23 21.74
CA ALA A 22 2.78 -19.12 21.50
C ALA A 22 3.37 -19.68 22.81
N ALA A 23 3.54 -18.83 23.83
CA ALA A 23 3.99 -19.26 25.15
C ALA A 23 2.98 -20.20 25.83
N LEU A 24 1.68 -19.93 25.71
CA LEU A 24 0.63 -20.81 26.24
C LEU A 24 0.68 -22.20 25.59
N HIS A 25 0.93 -22.25 24.28
CA HIS A 25 1.09 -23.52 23.56
C HIS A 25 2.27 -24.33 24.12
N LYS A 26 3.45 -23.71 24.28
CA LYS A 26 4.62 -24.33 24.93
C LYS A 26 4.34 -24.76 26.37
N ALA A 27 3.62 -23.96 27.14
CA ALA A 27 3.30 -24.27 28.53
C ALA A 27 2.38 -25.50 28.66
N ARG A 28 1.48 -25.73 27.70
CA ARG A 28 0.63 -26.94 27.67
C ARG A 28 1.43 -28.23 27.46
N GLU A 29 2.51 -28.16 26.69
CA GLU A 29 3.36 -29.32 26.41
C GLU A 29 4.40 -29.57 27.51
N THR A 30 4.94 -28.49 28.08
CA THR A 30 6.10 -28.57 29.00
C THR A 30 5.76 -28.40 30.46
N GLY A 31 4.57 -27.89 30.79
CA GLY A 31 4.18 -27.51 32.15
C GLY A 31 4.94 -26.31 32.72
N LYS A 32 5.75 -25.60 31.93
CA LYS A 32 6.56 -24.45 32.36
C LYS A 32 6.05 -23.16 31.73
N GLY A 33 5.96 -22.10 32.54
CA GLY A 33 5.64 -20.75 32.07
C GLY A 33 6.77 -20.11 31.26
N GLU A 34 6.51 -18.90 30.75
CA GLU A 34 7.48 -18.11 29.98
C GLU A 34 7.42 -16.63 30.38
N SER A 35 8.53 -15.91 30.21
CA SER A 35 8.59 -14.45 30.31
C SER A 35 8.79 -13.86 28.92
N ILE A 36 7.91 -12.95 28.50
CA ILE A 36 7.97 -12.34 27.16
C ILE A 36 8.26 -10.85 27.33
N ASP A 37 9.40 -10.40 26.82
CA ASP A 37 9.74 -8.99 26.70
C ASP A 37 9.29 -8.46 25.33
N ILE A 38 8.59 -7.34 25.32
CA ILE A 38 8.03 -6.74 24.10
C ILE A 38 8.33 -5.25 24.12
N ALA A 39 9.38 -4.88 23.40
CA ALA A 39 9.69 -3.49 23.15
C ALA A 39 8.95 -3.00 21.90
N MET A 40 8.11 -1.97 22.05
CA MET A 40 7.31 -1.41 20.95
C MET A 40 8.17 -0.98 19.75
N TYR A 41 9.39 -0.51 19.99
CA TYR A 41 10.30 -0.12 18.92
C TYR A 41 10.77 -1.32 18.08
N GLU A 42 10.95 -2.50 18.67
CA GLU A 42 11.38 -3.71 17.95
C GLU A 42 10.25 -4.23 17.04
N VAL A 43 9.01 -4.15 17.53
CA VAL A 43 7.82 -4.46 16.75
C VAL A 43 7.76 -3.55 15.52
N MET A 44 7.85 -2.23 15.71
CA MET A 44 7.77 -1.28 14.61
C MET A 44 8.99 -1.30 13.69
N LEU A 45 10.18 -1.59 14.23
CA LEU A 45 11.39 -1.84 13.44
C LEU A 45 11.12 -2.99 12.47
N ARG A 46 10.53 -4.09 12.93
CA ARG A 46 10.21 -5.25 12.07
C ARG A 46 9.16 -4.94 11.01
N MET A 47 8.13 -4.15 11.35
CA MET A 47 7.07 -3.76 10.40
C MET A 47 7.57 -2.81 9.30
N GLY A 48 8.60 -2.01 9.58
CA GLY A 48 9.20 -1.07 8.62
C GLY A 48 10.23 -1.65 7.66
N GLN A 49 10.51 -2.96 7.72
CA GLN A 49 11.69 -3.54 7.07
C GLN A 49 11.66 -3.56 5.53
N TYR A 50 10.51 -3.43 4.87
CA TYR A 50 10.37 -3.68 3.43
C TYR A 50 11.45 -2.97 2.58
N PHE A 51 11.68 -1.67 2.79
CA PHE A 51 12.76 -0.92 2.14
C PHE A 51 13.99 -0.72 3.04
N MET A 52 13.86 -0.93 4.35
CA MET A 52 15.00 -0.80 5.26
C MET A 52 16.04 -1.90 5.02
N MET A 53 15.60 -3.07 4.52
CA MET A 53 16.49 -4.15 4.13
C MET A 53 17.43 -3.75 3.00
N ASP A 54 17.01 -2.92 2.04
CA ASP A 54 17.92 -2.43 0.99
C ASP A 54 19.06 -1.62 1.62
N TYR A 55 18.73 -0.68 2.51
CA TYR A 55 19.71 0.11 3.24
C TYR A 55 20.67 -0.75 4.07
N PHE A 56 20.16 -1.74 4.80
CA PHE A 56 21.01 -2.63 5.60
C PHE A 56 21.96 -3.51 4.78
N ASN A 57 21.67 -3.73 3.49
CA ASN A 57 22.44 -4.60 2.62
C ASN A 57 23.17 -3.82 1.50
N GLY A 58 23.50 -2.55 1.74
CA GLY A 58 24.36 -1.74 0.86
C GLY A 58 23.63 -0.98 -0.25
N GLY A 59 22.30 -0.99 -0.23
CA GLY A 59 21.46 -0.14 -1.07
C GLY A 59 21.10 1.19 -0.40
N GLU A 60 20.10 1.87 -0.98
CA GLU A 60 19.62 3.16 -0.50
C GLU A 60 18.25 3.04 0.16
N MET A 61 17.97 3.93 1.11
CA MET A 61 16.65 4.01 1.72
C MET A 61 15.65 4.65 0.75
N CYS A 62 14.47 4.05 0.66
CA CYS A 62 13.38 4.54 -0.17
C CYS A 62 12.92 5.97 0.23
N PRO A 63 12.61 6.86 -0.74
CA PRO A 63 12.05 8.17 -0.43
C PRO A 63 10.62 8.06 0.12
N ARG A 64 10.13 9.14 0.75
CA ARG A 64 8.73 9.21 1.18
C ARG A 64 7.79 9.30 -0.02
N MET A 65 6.60 8.71 0.13
CA MET A 65 5.50 8.84 -0.84
C MET A 65 5.20 10.31 -1.17
N SER A 66 4.95 10.59 -2.45
CA SER A 66 4.47 11.91 -2.89
C SER A 66 2.95 11.87 -3.02
N LYS A 67 2.24 12.60 -2.14
CA LYS A 67 0.76 12.66 -2.11
C LYS A 67 0.08 11.28 -2.09
N GLY A 68 0.68 10.31 -1.39
CA GLY A 68 0.16 8.94 -1.26
C GLY A 68 0.44 8.02 -2.46
N LYS A 69 1.27 8.44 -3.42
CA LYS A 69 1.74 7.58 -4.52
C LYS A 69 2.94 6.76 -4.11
N ASP A 70 3.04 5.56 -4.65
CA ASP A 70 4.18 4.69 -4.44
C ASP A 70 5.50 5.39 -4.88
N PRO A 71 6.57 5.28 -4.08
CA PRO A 71 7.84 5.96 -4.35
C PRO A 71 8.63 5.42 -5.55
N TYR A 72 8.41 4.17 -5.97
CA TYR A 72 9.16 3.54 -7.07
C TYR A 72 8.27 3.12 -8.25
N TYR A 73 7.02 2.76 -7.99
CA TYR A 73 6.12 2.20 -9.01
C TYR A 73 5.12 3.24 -9.51
N ALA A 74 5.33 3.70 -10.75
CA ALA A 74 4.40 4.60 -11.42
C ALA A 74 3.04 3.93 -11.65
N GLY A 75 1.96 4.66 -11.43
CA GLY A 75 0.61 4.11 -11.53
C GLY A 75 0.17 3.28 -10.31
N CYS A 76 0.93 3.32 -9.22
CA CYS A 76 0.60 2.67 -7.95
C CYS A 76 0.36 3.71 -6.82
N GLY A 77 -0.59 3.45 -5.94
CA GLY A 77 -0.96 4.32 -4.82
C GLY A 77 -2.19 5.22 -5.05
N LEU A 78 -2.23 6.37 -4.37
CA LEU A 78 -3.40 7.25 -4.27
C LEU A 78 -3.53 8.24 -5.45
N TYR A 79 -4.74 8.33 -6.03
CA TYR A 79 -5.08 9.26 -7.10
C TYR A 79 -6.39 9.98 -6.82
N LYS A 80 -6.46 11.25 -7.22
CA LYS A 80 -7.66 12.09 -7.09
C LYS A 80 -8.54 11.93 -8.34
N CYS A 81 -9.81 11.65 -8.13
CA CYS A 81 -10.88 11.65 -9.13
C CYS A 81 -11.74 12.92 -8.98
N ALA A 82 -12.77 13.06 -9.82
CA ALA A 82 -13.66 14.23 -9.80
C ALA A 82 -14.43 14.36 -8.47
N ASP A 83 -14.78 13.23 -7.86
CA ASP A 83 -15.70 13.10 -6.73
C ASP A 83 -15.08 12.41 -5.50
N GLY A 84 -13.77 12.15 -5.53
CA GLY A 84 -13.11 11.46 -4.42
C GLY A 84 -11.70 11.01 -4.74
N TYR A 85 -11.25 9.98 -4.03
CA TYR A 85 -9.93 9.38 -4.21
C TYR A 85 -10.07 7.89 -4.47
N ILE A 86 -9.16 7.37 -5.29
CA ILE A 86 -8.98 5.93 -5.52
C ILE A 86 -7.55 5.53 -5.18
N VAL A 87 -7.37 4.27 -4.82
CA VAL A 87 -6.07 3.60 -4.89
C VAL A 87 -6.05 2.75 -6.14
N MET A 88 -4.92 2.72 -6.85
CA MET A 88 -4.77 1.90 -8.05
C MET A 88 -3.42 1.21 -8.05
N GLU A 89 -3.37 0.05 -8.70
CA GLU A 89 -2.16 -0.72 -8.95
C GLU A 89 -2.08 -0.98 -10.46
N LEU A 90 -1.22 -0.24 -11.17
CA LEU A 90 -1.07 -0.39 -12.62
C LEU A 90 -0.06 -1.49 -12.97
N VAL A 91 -0.45 -2.73 -12.67
CA VAL A 91 0.43 -3.90 -12.81
C VAL A 91 -0.12 -4.87 -13.85
N GLY A 92 0.75 -5.34 -14.74
CA GLY A 92 0.42 -6.35 -15.76
C GLY A 92 0.36 -5.78 -17.18
N ILE A 93 0.79 -6.58 -18.16
CA ILE A 93 0.97 -6.16 -19.56
C ILE A 93 -0.34 -5.63 -20.17
N THR A 94 -1.45 -6.34 -19.95
CA THR A 94 -2.76 -5.98 -20.52
C THR A 94 -3.31 -4.69 -19.89
N GLN A 95 -3.15 -4.56 -18.58
CA GLN A 95 -3.57 -3.41 -17.78
C GLN A 95 -2.80 -2.16 -18.20
N MET A 96 -1.47 -2.25 -18.28
CA MET A 96 -0.61 -1.15 -18.71
C MET A 96 -0.95 -0.69 -20.14
N LYS A 97 -1.06 -1.62 -21.09
CA LYS A 97 -1.43 -1.28 -22.48
C LYS A 97 -2.80 -0.60 -22.58
N SER A 98 -3.79 -1.11 -21.85
CA SER A 98 -5.14 -0.56 -21.88
C SER A 98 -5.22 0.81 -21.21
N ALA A 99 -4.58 0.96 -20.06
CA ALA A 99 -4.51 2.22 -19.34
C ALA A 99 -3.83 3.30 -20.18
N LEU A 100 -2.67 3.00 -20.80
CA LEU A 100 -1.98 3.96 -21.66
C LEU A 100 -2.84 4.41 -22.85
N LYS A 101 -3.62 3.51 -23.46
CA LYS A 101 -4.57 3.88 -24.52
C LYS A 101 -5.65 4.84 -24.02
N ILE A 102 -6.24 4.57 -22.85
CA ILE A 102 -7.30 5.39 -22.25
C ILE A 102 -6.76 6.75 -21.80
N LEU A 103 -5.59 6.78 -21.16
CA LEU A 103 -4.96 8.02 -20.71
C LEU A 103 -4.49 8.88 -21.89
N ALA A 104 -3.90 8.28 -22.92
CA ALA A 104 -3.48 9.01 -24.12
C ALA A 104 -4.66 9.62 -24.85
N SER A 105 -5.80 8.91 -24.98
CA SER A 105 -6.99 9.47 -25.62
C SER A 105 -7.56 10.64 -24.81
N HIS A 106 -7.62 10.55 -23.48
CA HIS A 106 -8.05 11.65 -22.63
C HIS A 106 -7.11 12.87 -22.66
N ILE A 107 -5.79 12.67 -22.70
CA ILE A 107 -4.82 13.78 -22.80
C ILE A 107 -4.93 14.48 -24.17
N CYS A 108 -5.09 13.73 -25.25
CA CYS A 108 -5.31 14.30 -26.58
C CYS A 108 -6.61 15.10 -26.62
N LEU A 109 -7.70 14.59 -26.03
CA LEU A 109 -8.97 15.30 -25.93
C LEU A 109 -8.90 16.55 -25.04
N ALA A 110 -8.12 16.52 -23.96
CA ALA A 110 -7.91 17.66 -23.08
C ALA A 110 -7.05 18.76 -23.74
N ARG A 111 -6.06 18.39 -24.56
CA ARG A 111 -5.27 19.33 -25.36
C ARG A 111 -6.08 20.02 -26.46
N GLN A 112 -7.04 19.31 -27.05
CA GLN A 112 -7.93 19.87 -28.08
C GLN A 112 -8.99 20.80 -27.51
N ASN A 113 -9.28 20.76 -26.19
CA ASN A 113 -10.34 21.57 -25.59
C ASN A 113 -9.95 22.09 -24.19
N PRO A 114 -9.03 23.08 -24.11
CA PRO A 114 -8.39 23.52 -22.87
C PRO A 114 -9.32 24.20 -21.85
N GLY A 115 -10.60 24.42 -22.17
CA GLY A 115 -11.59 25.06 -21.28
C GLY A 115 -12.61 24.14 -20.60
N ARG A 116 -12.60 22.82 -20.86
CA ARG A 116 -13.64 21.88 -20.39
C ARG A 116 -13.09 20.75 -19.52
N HIS A 117 -12.41 21.04 -18.42
CA HIS A 117 -11.88 20.00 -17.54
C HIS A 117 -12.94 19.18 -16.77
N SER A 118 -14.17 19.69 -16.61
CA SER A 118 -15.24 19.05 -15.81
C SER A 118 -16.31 18.31 -16.63
N ALA A 119 -16.23 18.28 -17.95
CA ALA A 119 -17.35 17.87 -18.82
C ALA A 119 -17.12 16.54 -19.57
N TYR A 120 -16.03 15.82 -19.30
CA TYR A 120 -15.78 14.55 -19.98
C TYR A 120 -16.60 13.44 -19.31
N PRO A 121 -17.48 12.73 -20.06
CA PRO A 121 -18.28 11.66 -19.49
C PRO A 121 -17.37 10.56 -18.93
N PRO A 122 -17.77 9.87 -17.84
CA PRO A 122 -16.99 8.77 -17.31
C PRO A 122 -16.81 7.71 -18.40
N TYR A 123 -15.56 7.29 -18.64
CA TYR A 123 -15.26 6.20 -19.54
C TYR A 123 -15.97 4.94 -19.04
N ARG A 124 -17.07 4.53 -19.71
CA ARG A 124 -17.74 3.26 -19.42
C ARG A 124 -16.82 2.14 -19.89
N MET A 125 -16.22 1.43 -18.94
CA MET A 125 -15.48 0.21 -19.24
C MET A 125 -16.45 -0.76 -19.96
N PRO A 126 -16.12 -1.24 -21.18
CA PRO A 126 -16.92 -2.29 -21.78
C PRO A 126 -16.78 -3.53 -20.88
N LEU A 127 -17.89 -3.93 -20.25
CA LEU A 127 -17.96 -5.19 -19.51
C LEU A 127 -17.51 -6.29 -20.47
N ARG A 128 -16.49 -7.07 -20.09
CA ARG A 128 -16.12 -8.26 -20.86
C ARG A 128 -17.38 -9.13 -20.99
N PRO A 129 -17.71 -9.64 -22.18
CA PRO A 129 -18.66 -10.74 -22.27
C PRO A 129 -18.11 -11.87 -21.41
N THR A 130 -18.85 -12.25 -20.38
CA THR A 130 -18.63 -13.52 -19.68
C THR A 130 -18.97 -14.61 -20.69
N GLY A 131 -17.94 -15.16 -21.32
CA GLY A 131 -17.96 -16.38 -22.12
C GLY A 131 -17.07 -17.40 -21.47
#